data_AF-A0A383C3B2-F1
#
_entry.id   AF-A0A383C3B2-F1
#
_cell.length_a   1.000
_cell.length_b   1.000
_cell.length_c   1.000
_cell.angle_alpha   90.00
_cell.angle_beta   90.00
_cell.angle_gamma   90.00
#
_symmetry.space_group_name_H-M   'P 1'
#
loop_
_entity.id
_entity.type
_entity.pdbx_description
1 polymer ?
#
loop_
_entity_poly.entity_id
_entity_poly.type
_entity_poly.pdbx_seq_one_letter_code
_entity_poly.pdbx_strand_id
1 'polypeptide(L)'
;MTGKISDPSPRWRPVCGHCQTANYGKQPYAKGVTPFVTGTCSNKDGHLGFTCWTDFVNMPKDYKGRTQIDHIDGNPNHNDLSNLDELCQSCHSY
;
A
#
# COMPACT_ATOMS: atom_id res chain seq x y z
N MET A 1 -17.18 5.30 2.34
CA MET A 1 -17.81 4.90 1.06
C MET A 1 -18.78 3.75 1.30
N THR A 2 -20.08 4.01 1.20
CA THR A 2 -21.10 2.96 1.12
C THR A 2 -21.44 2.76 -0.37
N GLY A 3 -21.62 1.51 -0.76
CA GLY A 3 -22.01 1.09 -2.10
C GLY A 3 -22.49 -0.35 -2.01
N LYS A 4 -23.70 -0.63 -2.48
CA LYS A 4 -24.26 -1.98 -2.56
C LYS A 4 -24.12 -2.49 -3.99
N ILE A 5 -24.06 -3.82 -4.14
CA ILE A 5 -24.08 -4.47 -5.46
C ILE A 5 -25.33 -4.10 -6.27
N SER A 6 -26.43 -3.78 -5.58
CA SER A 6 -27.70 -3.37 -6.18
C SER A 6 -27.76 -1.91 -6.61
N ASP A 7 -26.74 -1.10 -6.34
CA ASP A 7 -26.76 0.32 -6.73
C ASP A 7 -26.65 0.43 -8.26
N PRO A 8 -27.32 1.41 -8.90
CA PRO A 8 -27.24 1.60 -10.36
C PRO A 8 -25.80 1.82 -10.87
N SER A 9 -24.94 2.38 -10.02
CA SER A 9 -23.51 2.58 -10.27
C SER A 9 -22.71 2.10 -9.06
N PRO A 10 -22.49 0.78 -8.91
CA PRO A 10 -21.83 0.23 -7.74
C PRO A 10 -20.35 0.65 -7.74
N ARG A 11 -19.88 1.15 -6.58
CA ARG A 11 -18.45 1.46 -6.38
C ARG A 11 -17.74 0.25 -5.81
N TRP A 12 -16.92 -0.38 -6.64
CA TRP A 12 -16.07 -1.49 -6.24
C TRP A 12 -14.87 -1.00 -5.44
N ARG A 13 -14.53 -1.75 -4.39
CA ARG A 13 -13.32 -1.54 -3.61
C ARG A 13 -12.28 -2.56 -4.04
N PRO A 14 -10.99 -2.20 -4.00
CA PRO A 14 -9.91 -3.16 -4.25
C PRO A 14 -9.82 -4.24 -3.16
N VAL A 15 -10.36 -3.97 -1.96
CA VAL A 15 -10.35 -4.91 -0.82
C VAL A 15 -11.76 -5.13 -0.27
N CYS A 16 -12.01 -6.32 0.29
CA CYS A 16 -13.28 -6.63 0.95
C CYS A 16 -13.50 -5.77 2.21
N GLY A 17 -14.75 -5.71 2.70
CA GLY A 17 -15.10 -4.90 3.88
C GLY A 17 -14.35 -5.29 5.15
N HIS A 18 -14.03 -6.58 5.32
CA HIS A 18 -13.24 -7.08 6.45
C HIS A 18 -11.83 -6.50 6.45
N CYS A 19 -11.11 -6.66 5.34
CA CYS A 19 -9.74 -6.15 5.20
C CYS A 19 -9.69 -4.62 5.25
N GLN A 20 -10.70 -3.92 4.71
CA GLN A 20 -10.80 -2.47 4.84
C GLN A 20 -10.87 -2.01 6.30
N THR A 21 -11.69 -2.69 7.10
CA THR A 21 -11.91 -2.36 8.51
C THR A 21 -10.67 -2.71 9.34
N ALA A 22 -9.99 -3.80 8.99
CA ALA A 22 -8.71 -4.17 9.59
C ALA A 22 -7.60 -3.15 9.27
N ASN A 23 -7.54 -2.64 8.04
CA ASN A 23 -6.58 -1.60 7.66
C ASN A 23 -6.79 -0.28 8.42
N TYR A 24 -8.02 -0.01 8.89
CA TYR A 24 -8.31 1.13 9.78
C TYR A 24 -8.01 0.85 11.26
N GLY A 25 -7.41 -0.29 11.59
CA GLY A 25 -7.09 -0.69 12.95
C GLY A 25 -8.31 -1.03 13.81
N LYS A 26 -9.50 -1.20 13.21
CA LYS A 26 -10.74 -1.47 13.95
C LYS A 26 -10.92 -2.94 14.30
N GLN A 27 -10.20 -3.84 13.63
CA GLN A 27 -10.24 -5.29 13.86
C GLN A 27 -8.96 -5.95 13.30
N PRO A 28 -8.65 -7.20 13.68
CA PRO A 28 -7.55 -7.93 13.06
C PRO A 28 -7.87 -8.35 11.62
N TYR A 29 -6.82 -8.58 10.83
CA TYR A 29 -6.93 -9.23 9.52
C TYR A 29 -7.44 -10.66 9.65
N ALA A 30 -8.02 -11.19 8.57
CA ALA A 30 -8.48 -12.58 8.53
C ALA A 30 -7.28 -13.55 8.64
N LYS A 31 -7.54 -14.78 9.11
CA LYS A 31 -6.49 -15.80 9.22
C LYS A 31 -5.82 -16.03 7.86
N GLY A 32 -4.48 -15.96 7.84
CA GLY A 32 -3.68 -16.13 6.63
C GLY A 32 -3.51 -14.86 5.77
N VAL A 33 -4.07 -13.72 6.19
CA VAL A 33 -3.87 -12.44 5.50
C VAL A 33 -2.74 -11.66 6.18
N THR A 34 -1.68 -11.36 5.42
CA THR A 34 -0.55 -10.54 5.86
C THR A 34 -0.63 -9.15 5.22
N PRO A 35 -0.72 -8.07 5.99
CA PRO A 35 -0.61 -6.72 5.43
C PRO A 35 0.83 -6.46 4.98
N PHE A 36 1.00 -5.88 3.80
CA PHE A 36 2.32 -5.53 3.26
C PHE A 36 2.71 -4.07 3.53
N VAL A 37 1.76 -3.13 3.36
CA VAL A 37 2.01 -1.69 3.47
C VAL A 37 2.20 -1.27 4.94
N THR A 38 3.36 -0.69 5.23
CA THR A 38 3.79 -0.18 6.56
C THR A 38 3.62 1.34 6.69
N GLY A 39 3.53 2.04 5.55
CA GLY A 39 3.48 3.47 5.40
C GLY A 39 4.84 4.17 5.27
N THR A 40 5.88 3.41 4.93
CA THR A 40 7.27 3.88 4.83
C THR A 40 7.91 3.41 3.53
N CYS A 41 8.63 4.31 2.85
CA CYS A 41 9.40 3.93 1.66
C CYS A 41 10.55 2.99 2.04
N SER A 42 10.65 1.86 1.35
CA SER A 42 11.75 0.88 1.44
C SER A 42 13.05 1.39 0.83
N ASN A 43 13.01 2.23 -0.21
CA ASN A 43 14.17 2.86 -0.88
C ASN A 43 14.94 3.86 0.02
N LYS A 44 14.76 3.78 1.35
CA LYS A 44 15.65 4.42 2.32
C LYS A 44 17.05 3.80 2.33
N ASP A 45 17.19 2.57 1.86
CA ASP A 45 18.48 1.89 1.66
C ASP A 45 19.17 2.29 0.34
N GLY A 46 18.44 2.92 -0.59
CA GLY A 46 18.96 3.42 -1.85
C GLY A 46 19.08 2.37 -2.97
N HIS A 47 18.36 1.26 -2.89
CA HIS A 47 18.42 0.21 -3.90
C HIS A 47 17.96 0.65 -5.31
N LEU A 48 17.24 1.78 -5.43
CA LEU A 48 16.89 2.40 -6.71
C LEU A 48 18.00 3.30 -7.29
N GLY A 49 19.20 3.29 -6.71
CA GLY A 49 20.33 4.13 -7.14
C GLY A 49 20.32 5.55 -6.54
N PHE A 50 19.34 5.85 -5.70
CA PHE A 50 19.29 7.06 -4.87
C PHE A 50 18.55 6.77 -3.58
N THR A 51 18.93 7.43 -2.48
CA THR A 51 18.20 7.32 -1.22
C THR A 51 16.93 8.16 -1.26
N CYS A 52 15.79 7.56 -0.87
CA CYS A 52 14.53 8.28 -0.74
C CYS A 52 14.69 9.51 0.18
N TRP A 53 14.35 10.69 -0.34
CA TRP A 53 14.46 11.97 0.40
C TRP A 53 13.20 12.33 1.19
N THR A 54 12.16 11.50 1.17
CA THR A 54 10.90 11.78 1.87
C THR A 54 11.08 11.62 3.38
N ASP A 55 10.82 12.68 4.14
CA ASP A 55 10.82 12.64 5.59
C ASP A 55 9.47 12.14 6.13
N PHE A 56 9.38 10.83 6.34
CA PHE A 56 8.18 10.18 6.89
C PHE A 56 7.90 10.52 8.37
N VAL A 57 8.90 10.99 9.11
CA VAL A 57 8.76 11.34 10.53
C VAL A 57 7.99 12.66 10.64
N ASN A 58 8.41 13.66 9.88
CA ASN A 58 7.90 15.03 9.96
C ASN A 58 6.76 15.34 8.97
N MET A 59 6.45 14.42 8.05
CA MET A 59 5.33 14.54 7.13
C MET A 59 3.97 14.78 7.84
N PRO A 60 3.07 15.63 7.32
CA PRO A 60 1.74 15.82 7.87
C PRO A 60 0.96 14.51 8.00
N LYS A 61 0.14 14.38 9.05
CA LYS A 61 -0.59 13.15 9.37
C LYS A 61 -1.40 12.59 8.20
N ASP A 62 -2.04 13.45 7.42
CA ASP A 62 -2.90 13.06 6.30
C ASP A 62 -2.13 12.51 5.08
N TYR A 63 -0.79 12.66 5.09
CA TYR A 63 0.12 12.18 4.06
C TYR A 63 0.94 10.97 4.53
N LYS A 64 1.02 10.70 5.85
CA LYS A 64 1.62 9.47 6.39
C LYS A 64 0.88 8.25 5.84
N GLY A 65 1.65 7.26 5.38
CA GLY A 65 1.09 6.03 4.81
C GLY A 65 0.63 6.12 3.36
N ARG A 66 0.92 7.22 2.63
CA ARG A 66 0.66 7.33 1.18
C ARG A 66 1.81 6.73 0.36
N THR A 67 2.05 5.45 0.59
CA THR A 67 2.98 4.61 -0.19
C THR A 67 2.19 3.71 -1.14
N GLN A 68 2.90 3.13 -2.10
CA GLN A 68 2.36 2.28 -3.15
C GLN A 68 3.16 0.97 -3.15
N ILE A 69 2.49 -0.12 -3.53
CA ILE A 69 3.16 -1.41 -3.74
C ILE A 69 3.69 -1.39 -5.16
N ASP A 70 4.96 -1.75 -5.30
CA ASP A 70 5.63 -1.97 -6.58
C ASP A 70 6.12 -3.42 -6.68
N HIS A 71 6.34 -3.89 -7.90
CA HIS A 71 6.94 -5.19 -8.18
C HIS A 71 8.40 -4.96 -8.60
N ILE A 72 9.35 -5.50 -7.83
CA ILE A 72 10.79 -5.29 -8.03
C ILE A 72 11.23 -5.71 -9.44
N ASP A 73 10.66 -6.80 -9.97
CA ASP A 73 10.93 -7.29 -11.31
C ASP A 73 10.08 -6.64 -12.43
N GLY A 74 9.19 -5.71 -12.07
CA GLY A 74 8.24 -5.06 -12.97
C GLY A 74 7.13 -5.97 -13.50
N ASN A 75 7.02 -7.22 -13.02
CA ASN A 75 6.00 -8.16 -13.45
C ASN A 75 4.80 -8.15 -12.48
N PRO A 76 3.65 -7.58 -12.86
CA PRO A 76 2.49 -7.46 -11.98
C PRO A 76 1.85 -8.80 -11.59
N ASN A 77 2.25 -9.91 -12.22
CA ASN A 77 1.74 -11.25 -11.92
C ASN A 77 2.60 -12.01 -10.91
N HIS A 78 3.82 -11.54 -10.60
CA HIS A 78 4.73 -12.20 -9.66
C HIS A 78 4.46 -11.67 -8.23
N ASN A 79 3.45 -12.25 -7.59
CA ASN A 79 2.86 -11.76 -6.33
C ASN A 79 3.49 -12.35 -5.05
N ASP A 80 4.74 -12.80 -5.13
CA ASP A 80 5.49 -13.25 -3.96
C ASP A 80 5.95 -12.06 -3.13
N LEU A 81 5.86 -12.17 -1.79
CA LEU A 81 6.22 -11.06 -0.89
C LEU A 81 7.68 -10.60 -1.06
N SER A 82 8.58 -11.48 -1.51
CA SER A 82 9.98 -11.15 -1.80
C SER A 82 10.16 -10.35 -3.10
N ASN A 83 9.14 -10.27 -3.95
CA ASN A 83 9.14 -9.48 -5.18
C ASN A 83 8.38 -8.14 -5.02
N LEU A 84 7.81 -7.89 -3.85
CA LEU A 84 7.09 -6.65 -3.60
C LEU A 84 7.99 -5.64 -2.92
N ASP A 85 7.78 -4.38 -3.27
CA ASP A 85 8.42 -3.25 -2.62
C ASP A 85 7.39 -2.19 -2.21
N GLU A 86 7.69 -1.43 -1.15
CA GLU A 86 6.81 -0.36 -0.66
C GLU A 86 7.45 1.00 -0.94
N LEU A 87 6.97 1.70 -1.97
CA LEU A 87 7.57 2.93 -2.45
C LEU A 87 6.69 4.16 -2.16
N CYS A 88 7.33 5.30 -1.89
CA CYS A 88 6.61 6.57 -1.93
C CYS A 88 6.25 6.94 -3.38
N GLN A 89 5.27 7.82 -3.57
CA GLN A 89 4.84 8.21 -4.92
C GLN A 89 5.99 8.73 -5.80
N SER A 90 6.96 9.45 -5.23
CA SER A 90 8.13 9.93 -5.98
C SER A 90 9.10 8.80 -6.36
N CYS A 91 9.28 7.80 -5.51
CA CYS A 91 10.16 6.66 -5.82
C CYS A 91 9.50 5.67 -6.80
N HIS A 92 8.18 5.48 -6.70
CA HIS A 92 7.45 4.58 -7.58
C HIS A 92 7.27 5.14 -9.01
N SER A 93 7.43 6.45 -9.20
CA SER A 93 7.35 7.09 -10.52
C SER A 93 8.72 7.34 -11.16
N TYR A 94 9.81 6.89 -10.54
CA TYR A 94 11.17 6.95 -11.10
C TYR A 94 11.34 5.91 -12.21
#